data_AF-A0A525D3M2-F1
#
_entry.id   AF-A0A525D3M2-F1
#
_cell.length_a   1.000
_cell.length_b   1.000
_cell.length_c   1.000
_cell.angle_alpha   90.00
_cell.angle_beta   90.00
_cell.angle_gamma   90.00
#
_symmetry.space_group_name_H-M   'P 1'
#
loop_
_entity.id
_entity.type
_entity.pdbx_description
1 polymer ?
#
loop_
_entity_poly.entity_id
_entity_poly.type
_entity_poly.pdbx_seq_one_letter_code
_entity_poly.pdbx_strand_id
1 'polypeptide(L)'
;MTGAQILPCHPDHGQDSLHGAIQMGLLDEIMGWACYAFIKEMAVTSDLSVKFHRPTYISNEKITVICRITSNRGSKVHMEASLFNSKGERCTSGEGTYHILPEEKYYKSIITS
;
A
#
# COMPACT_ATOMS: atom_id res chain seq x y z
N MET A 1 10.99 5.98 15.44
CA MET A 1 11.52 5.17 14.33
C MET A 1 11.34 3.72 14.75
N THR A 2 10.27 3.07 14.31
CA THR A 2 10.01 1.65 14.58
C THR A 2 10.06 0.93 13.24
N GLY A 3 11.11 0.13 13.04
CA GLY A 3 11.23 -0.76 11.89
C GLY A 3 10.99 -2.20 12.34
N ALA A 4 10.19 -2.95 11.59
CA ALA A 4 10.11 -4.40 11.73
C ALA A 4 10.96 -5.04 10.64
N GLN A 5 11.78 -6.04 10.99
CA GLN A 5 12.48 -6.89 10.02
C GLN A 5 11.77 -8.23 9.94
N ILE A 6 11.42 -8.63 8.72
CA ILE A 6 10.91 -9.97 8.42
C ILE A 6 12.06 -10.73 7.77
N LEU A 7 12.55 -11.78 8.45
CA LEU A 7 13.64 -12.63 7.95
C LEU A 7 13.09 -13.69 6.97
N PRO A 8 13.81 -13.99 5.86
CA PRO A 8 13.42 -15.06 4.94
C PRO A 8 13.63 -16.46 5.54
N CYS A 9 12.79 -17.40 5.10
CA CYS A 9 12.85 -18.84 5.41
C CYS A 9 13.88 -19.55 4.50
N HIS A 10 14.42 -20.67 4.95
CA HIS A 10 15.56 -21.45 4.44
C HIS A 10 15.57 -21.78 2.92
N PRO A 11 16.74 -22.04 2.27
CA PRO A 11 16.91 -22.01 0.81
C PRO A 11 16.37 -23.20 0.00
N ASP A 12 15.91 -24.30 0.62
CA ASP A 12 15.66 -25.56 -0.10
C ASP A 12 14.21 -25.79 -0.56
N HIS A 13 13.31 -24.83 -0.33
CA HIS A 13 11.88 -25.00 -0.63
C HIS A 13 11.22 -23.75 -1.21
N GLY A 14 11.63 -23.24 -2.38
CA GLY A 14 10.78 -22.41 -3.27
C GLY A 14 9.94 -21.25 -2.68
N GLN A 15 10.28 -20.71 -1.50
CA GLN A 15 9.41 -19.83 -0.71
C GLN A 15 10.12 -18.55 -0.23
N ASP A 16 10.92 -17.93 -1.10
CA ASP A 16 11.39 -16.55 -0.89
C ASP A 16 10.39 -15.50 -1.38
N SER A 17 9.13 -15.88 -1.65
CA SER A 17 8.13 -14.94 -2.15
C SER A 17 7.56 -14.07 -1.03
N LEU A 18 7.55 -12.76 -1.24
CA LEU A 18 6.92 -11.75 -0.39
C LEU A 18 5.43 -12.07 -0.23
N HIS A 19 5.03 -12.35 1.01
CA HIS A 19 3.66 -12.73 1.32
C HIS A 19 2.65 -11.68 0.84
N GLY A 20 1.51 -12.13 0.30
CA GLY A 20 0.51 -11.27 -0.33
C GLY A 20 0.02 -10.15 0.61
N ALA A 21 -0.19 -10.45 1.90
CA ALA A 21 -0.58 -9.44 2.88
C ALA A 21 0.45 -8.30 3.06
N ILE A 22 1.75 -8.60 2.97
CA ILE A 22 2.79 -7.56 3.05
C ILE A 22 2.72 -6.67 1.81
N GLN A 23 2.54 -7.27 0.63
CA GLN A 23 2.38 -6.52 -0.62
C GLN A 23 1.13 -5.63 -0.57
N MET A 24 0.00 -6.14 -0.08
CA MET A 24 -1.22 -5.36 0.11
C MET A 24 -1.00 -4.19 1.06
N GLY A 25 -0.34 -4.42 2.20
CA GLY A 25 -0.01 -3.36 3.16
C GLY A 25 0.89 -2.28 2.56
N LEU A 26 1.88 -2.65 1.73
CA LEU A 26 2.72 -1.67 1.02
C LEU A 26 1.92 -0.81 0.02
N LEU A 27 0.96 -1.42 -0.69
CA LEU A 27 0.06 -0.69 -1.60
C LEU A 27 -0.87 0.25 -0.83
N ASP A 28 -1.41 -0.20 0.30
CA ASP A 28 -2.27 0.62 1.15
C ASP A 28 -1.51 1.80 1.77
N GLU A 29 -0.31 1.54 2.30
CA GLU A 29 0.54 2.54 2.94
C GLU A 29 0.95 3.66 1.95
N ILE A 30 1.42 3.30 0.75
CA ILE A 30 1.82 4.31 -0.26
C ILE A 30 0.62 5.17 -0.71
N MET A 31 -0.58 4.59 -0.79
CA MET A 31 -1.81 5.29 -1.16
C MET A 31 -2.27 6.23 -0.03
N GLY A 32 -2.21 5.78 1.23
CA GLY A 32 -2.46 6.63 2.40
C GLY A 32 -1.52 7.84 2.46
N TRP A 33 -0.22 7.62 2.26
CA TRP A 33 0.77 8.70 2.19
C TRP A 33 0.52 9.65 1.02
N ALA A 34 0.06 9.16 -0.12
CA ALA A 34 -0.28 10.02 -1.25
C ALA A 34 -1.47 10.94 -0.95
N CYS A 35 -2.50 10.45 -0.27
CA CYS A 35 -3.59 11.30 0.22
C CYS A 35 -3.04 12.41 1.14
N TYR A 36 -2.23 12.05 2.13
CA TYR A 36 -1.66 13.03 3.06
C TYR A 36 -0.75 14.05 2.34
N ALA A 37 0.12 13.59 1.43
CA ALA A 37 1.11 14.42 0.76
C ALA A 37 0.47 15.39 -0.26
N PHE A 38 -0.52 14.93 -1.05
CA PHE A 38 -1.08 15.67 -2.17
C PHE A 38 -2.44 16.32 -1.89
N ILE A 39 -3.29 15.68 -1.08
CA ILE A 39 -4.62 16.20 -0.73
C ILE A 39 -4.59 17.02 0.57
N LYS A 40 -3.53 16.89 1.39
CA LYS A 40 -3.34 17.60 2.67
C LYS A 40 -4.36 17.26 3.75
N GLU A 41 -5.03 16.13 3.61
CA GLU A 41 -6.03 15.64 4.56
C GLU A 41 -5.73 14.18 4.91
N MET A 42 -6.14 13.78 6.11
CA MET A 42 -6.12 12.36 6.48
C MET A 42 -7.21 11.63 5.72
N ALA A 43 -6.90 10.44 5.21
CA ALA A 43 -7.87 9.59 4.55
C ALA A 43 -7.72 8.15 5.01
N VAL A 44 -8.83 7.44 5.10
CA VAL A 44 -8.86 6.02 5.47
C VAL A 44 -9.34 5.17 4.31
N THR A 45 -8.80 3.97 4.22
CA THR A 45 -9.13 3.01 3.17
C THR A 45 -10.58 2.56 3.30
N SER A 46 -11.37 2.75 2.25
CA SER A 46 -12.76 2.28 2.16
C SER A 46 -12.88 0.98 1.36
N ASP A 47 -12.06 0.84 0.33
CA ASP A 47 -11.97 -0.36 -0.52
C ASP A 47 -10.56 -0.46 -1.10
N LEU A 48 -10.07 -1.69 -1.24
CA LEU A 48 -8.78 -2.00 -1.85
C LEU A 48 -8.88 -3.33 -2.60
N SER A 49 -8.77 -3.28 -3.92
CA SER A 49 -8.71 -4.45 -4.79
C SER A 49 -7.29 -4.68 -5.28
N VAL A 50 -6.75 -5.90 -5.08
CA VAL A 50 -5.35 -6.23 -5.41
C VAL A 50 -5.28 -7.41 -6.37
N LYS A 51 -4.42 -7.29 -7.38
CA LYS A 51 -4.09 -8.36 -8.34
C LYS A 51 -2.62 -8.72 -8.21
N PHE A 52 -2.34 -10.00 -7.95
CA PHE A 52 -1.01 -10.58 -7.92
C PHE A 52 -0.69 -11.18 -9.29
N HIS A 53 0.17 -10.51 -10.06
CA HIS A 53 0.50 -10.91 -11.44
C HIS A 53 1.60 -11.97 -11.49
N ARG A 54 2.56 -11.88 -10.56
CA ARG A 54 3.67 -12.83 -10.43
C ARG A 54 4.27 -12.78 -9.02
N PRO A 55 5.04 -13.81 -8.61
CA PRO A 55 5.76 -13.79 -7.35
C PRO A 55 6.72 -12.61 -7.25
N THR A 56 6.80 -12.02 -6.06
CA THR A 56 7.81 -11.01 -5.70
C THR A 56 8.80 -11.69 -4.77
N TYR A 57 10.09 -11.75 -5.11
CA TYR A 57 11.08 -12.42 -4.26
C TYR A 57 11.78 -11.45 -3.30
N ILE A 58 12.05 -11.87 -2.06
CA ILE A 58 12.70 -11.07 -1.01
C ILE A 58 14.24 -11.21 -1.06
N SER A 59 14.78 -11.95 -2.02
CA SER A 59 16.22 -12.26 -2.14
C SER A 59 17.07 -11.01 -2.44
N ASN A 60 17.34 -10.17 -1.44
CA ASN A 60 18.21 -8.98 -1.48
C ASN A 60 17.98 -8.00 -2.65
N GLU A 61 16.79 -8.03 -3.25
CA GLU A 61 16.43 -7.20 -4.39
C GLU A 61 15.53 -6.06 -3.95
N LYS A 62 15.79 -4.86 -4.49
CA LYS A 62 14.93 -3.70 -4.24
C LYS A 62 13.58 -3.92 -4.90
N ILE A 63 12.52 -3.68 -4.15
CA ILE A 63 11.17 -3.51 -4.69
C ILE A 63 10.86 -2.02 -4.82
N THR A 64 10.11 -1.68 -5.86
CA THR A 64 9.64 -0.30 -6.07
C THR A 64 8.13 -0.29 -5.97
N VAL A 65 7.58 0.59 -5.14
CA VAL A 65 6.14 0.78 -5.01
C VAL A 65 5.82 2.21 -5.43
N ILE A 66 4.89 2.36 -6.38
CA ILE A 66 4.42 3.66 -6.85
C ILE A 66 2.90 3.72 -6.74
N CYS A 67 2.38 4.92 -6.58
CA CYS A 67 0.96 5.18 -6.62
C CYS A 67 0.64 6.40 -7.48
N ARG A 68 -0.62 6.51 -7.88
CA ARG A 68 -1.16 7.61 -8.66
C ARG A 68 -2.59 7.88 -8.21
N ILE A 69 -2.89 9.15 -7.92
CA ILE A 69 -4.27 9.62 -7.75
C ILE A 69 -4.94 9.65 -9.12
N THR A 70 -6.03 8.91 -9.25
CA THR A 70 -6.79 8.79 -10.51
C THR A 70 -8.00 9.72 -10.54
N SER A 71 -8.59 10.02 -9.38
CA SER A 71 -9.71 10.94 -9.24
C SER A 71 -9.85 11.41 -7.79
N ASN A 72 -10.28 12.66 -7.60
CA ASN A 72 -10.72 13.19 -6.31
C ASN A 72 -12.14 13.76 -6.46
N ARG A 73 -13.13 13.15 -5.81
CA ARG A 73 -14.55 13.53 -5.92
C ARG A 73 -15.19 13.62 -4.54
N GLY A 74 -15.40 14.85 -4.07
CA GLY A 74 -15.99 15.10 -2.75
C GLY A 74 -15.10 14.55 -1.64
N SER A 75 -15.62 13.63 -0.83
CA SER A 75 -14.86 12.98 0.25
C SER A 75 -14.13 11.71 -0.17
N LYS A 76 -14.14 11.33 -1.46
CA LYS A 76 -13.52 10.10 -1.95
C LYS A 76 -12.36 10.37 -2.90
N VAL A 77 -11.22 9.74 -2.62
CA VAL A 77 -10.02 9.73 -3.45
C VAL A 77 -9.84 8.33 -4.03
N HIS A 78 -9.74 8.24 -5.35
CA HIS A 78 -9.46 7.00 -6.05
C HIS A 78 -7.99 6.97 -6.48
N MET A 79 -7.34 5.84 -6.27
CA MET A 79 -5.93 5.66 -6.54
C MET A 79 -5.64 4.30 -7.18
N GLU A 80 -4.55 4.27 -7.93
CA GLU A 80 -3.92 3.05 -8.42
C GLU A 80 -2.51 2.98 -7.84
N ALA A 81 -2.05 1.78 -7.48
CA ALA A 81 -0.69 1.53 -7.07
C ALA A 81 -0.13 0.28 -7.72
N SER A 82 1.19 0.21 -7.82
CA SER A 82 1.89 -0.92 -8.42
C SER A 82 3.20 -1.18 -7.70
N LEU A 83 3.46 -2.46 -7.45
CA LEU A 83 4.72 -2.98 -6.93
C LEU A 83 5.49 -3.60 -8.10
N PHE A 84 6.76 -3.23 -8.20
CA PHE A 84 7.71 -3.72 -9.20
C PHE A 84 8.90 -4.40 -8.53
N ASN A 85 9.41 -5.46 -9.14
CA ASN A 85 10.69 -6.07 -8.74
C ASN A 85 11.89 -5.26 -9.26
N SER A 86 13.10 -5.72 -8.95
CA SER A 86 14.37 -5.10 -9.36
C SER A 86 14.55 -4.98 -10.89
N LYS A 87 13.86 -5.85 -11.65
CA LYS A 87 13.87 -5.88 -13.12
C LYS A 87 12.85 -4.92 -13.74
N GLY A 88 12.09 -4.18 -12.92
CA GLY A 88 11.04 -3.28 -13.39
C GLY A 88 9.76 -4.00 -13.83
N GLU A 89 9.58 -5.27 -13.47
CA GLU A 89 8.38 -6.04 -13.81
C GLU A 89 7.30 -5.82 -12.75
N ARG A 90 6.08 -5.50 -13.16
CA ARG A 90 4.95 -5.24 -12.25
C ARG A 90 4.43 -6.50 -11.57
N CYS A 91 4.84 -6.78 -10.34
CA CYS A 91 4.43 -7.98 -9.62
C CYS A 91 3.00 -7.91 -9.10
N THR A 92 2.60 -6.76 -8.58
CA THR A 92 1.29 -6.57 -7.94
C THR A 92 0.72 -5.21 -8.32
N SER A 93 -0.57 -5.12 -8.55
CA SER A 93 -1.28 -3.86 -8.73
C SER A 93 -2.47 -3.75 -7.79
N GLY A 94 -2.76 -2.55 -7.33
CA GLY A 94 -3.93 -2.26 -6.51
C GLY A 94 -4.73 -1.09 -7.05
N GLU A 95 -6.05 -1.17 -6.93
CA GLU A 95 -6.99 -0.07 -7.08
C GLU A 95 -7.64 0.17 -5.72
N GLY A 96 -7.62 1.41 -5.24
CA GLY A 96 -8.09 1.75 -3.90
C GLY A 96 -8.99 2.97 -3.89
N THR A 97 -9.95 2.98 -2.96
CA THR A 97 -10.81 4.13 -2.66
C THR A 97 -10.60 4.53 -1.21
N TYR A 98 -10.31 5.81 -0.99
CA TYR A 98 -10.01 6.39 0.32
C TYR A 98 -11.04 7.45 0.66
N HIS A 99 -11.54 7.42 1.89
CA HIS A 99 -12.47 8.43 2.40
C HIS A 99 -11.71 9.46 3.23
N ILE A 100 -11.79 10.72 2.84
CA ILE A 100 -11.21 11.85 3.55
C ILE A 100 -11.89 12.00 4.91
N LEU A 101 -11.11 12.05 5.98
CA LEU A 101 -11.57 12.35 7.32
C LEU A 101 -11.24 13.82 7.61
N PRO A 102 -12.25 14.71 7.69
CA PRO A 102 -12.02 16.06 8.17
C PRO A 102 -11.39 16.00 9.56
N GLU A 103 -10.43 16.88 9.83
CA GLU A 103 -9.64 16.94 11.06
C GLU A 103 -10.49 16.80 12.34
N GLU A 104 -11.61 17.51 12.41
CA GLU A 104 -12.53 17.47 13.56
C GLU A 104 -13.13 16.07 13.81
N LYS A 105 -13.34 15.28 12.75
CA LYS A 105 -13.87 13.92 12.82
C LYS A 105 -12.77 12.90 13.15
N TYR A 106 -11.54 13.16 12.70
CA TYR A 106 -10.38 12.34 13.03
C TYR A 106 -10.12 12.32 14.54
N TYR A 107 -10.04 13.49 15.20
CA TYR A 107 -9.83 13.57 16.64
C TYR A 107 -10.94 12.89 17.47
N LYS A 108 -12.21 13.05 17.07
CA LYS A 108 -13.33 12.36 17.74
C LYS A 108 -13.23 10.84 17.64
N SER A 109 -12.77 10.32 16.50
CA SER A 109 -12.63 8.87 16.28
C SER A 109 -11.53 8.24 17.15
N ILE A 110 -10.46 8.97 17.45
CA ILE A 110 -9.33 8.49 18.28
C ILE A 110 -9.67 8.49 19.77
N ILE A 111 -10.45 9.47 20.24
CA ILE A 111 -10.72 9.65 21.68
C ILE A 111 -11.88 8.74 22.17
N THR A 112 -12.71 8.23 21.25
CA THR A 112 -13.93 7.47 21.59
C THR A 112 -13.82 5.95 21.31
N SER A 113 -12.66 5.46 20.86
CA SER A 113 -12.39 4.03 20.59
C SER A 113 -11.54 3.41 21.69
#